data_AF-W7QPF6-F1
#
_entry.id   AF-W7QPF6-F1
#
_cell.length_a   1.000
_cell.length_b   1.000
_cell.length_c   1.000
_cell.angle_alpha   90.00
_cell.angle_beta   90.00
_cell.angle_gamma   90.00
#
_symmetry.space_group_name_H-M   'P 1'
#
loop_
_entity.id
_entity.type
_entity.pdbx_description
1 polymer ?
#
loop_
_entity_poly.entity_id
_entity_poly.type
_entity_poly.pdbx_seq_one_letter_code
_entity_poly.pdbx_strand_id
1 'polypeptide(L)'
;MKWLTLLSLALALVVAGLVIAEEHRDDSAPDGLRPGGTLSQSLPAPPLAGEPRDAGREVLNYPEQPPVIPHGIRDYQVDARANRCLTCHSRSEAVQAGAPMVSISHFRDRHQQVLAAVSPDRYFCTQCHVPQTDASPIVPNTFLTVDEVLGEMLRERREGGGQ
;
A
#
# COMPACT_ATOMS: atom_id res chain seq x y z
N MET A 1 22.04 67.66 -13.67
CA MET A 1 20.61 67.33 -13.51
C MET A 1 20.14 66.27 -14.52
N LYS A 2 20.34 66.44 -15.84
CA LYS A 2 19.89 65.47 -16.87
C LYS A 2 20.48 64.05 -16.76
N TRP A 3 21.72 63.91 -16.30
CA TRP A 3 22.35 62.58 -16.12
C TRP A 3 21.86 61.86 -14.88
N LEU A 4 21.57 62.60 -13.80
CA LEU A 4 20.95 62.06 -12.59
C LEU A 4 19.54 61.54 -12.89
N THR A 5 18.76 62.23 -13.72
CA THR A 5 17.42 61.78 -14.15
C THR A 5 17.45 60.55 -15.07
N LEU A 6 18.51 60.38 -15.88
CA LEU A 6 18.66 59.20 -16.74
C LEU A 6 19.10 57.97 -15.93
N LEU A 7 20.01 58.15 -14.96
CA LEU A 7 20.45 57.10 -14.05
C LEU A 7 19.30 56.59 -13.16
N SER A 8 18.48 57.49 -12.64
CA SER A 8 17.31 57.09 -11.85
C SER A 8 16.24 56.40 -12.68
N LEU A 9 16.02 56.80 -13.93
CA LEU A 9 15.09 56.12 -14.84
C LEU A 9 15.58 54.72 -15.23
N ALA A 10 16.87 54.56 -15.52
CA ALA A 10 17.47 53.26 -15.84
C ALA A 10 17.43 52.31 -14.64
N LEU A 11 17.72 52.81 -13.43
CA LEU A 11 17.61 52.02 -12.20
C LEU A 11 16.15 51.60 -11.94
N ALA A 12 15.19 52.50 -12.15
CA ALA A 12 13.77 52.17 -12.03
C ALA A 12 13.33 51.09 -13.03
N LEU A 13 13.83 51.14 -14.27
CA LEU A 13 13.58 50.12 -15.30
C LEU A 13 14.19 48.75 -14.94
N VAL A 14 15.41 48.73 -14.40
CA VAL A 14 16.07 47.49 -13.95
C VAL A 14 15.33 46.87 -12.75
N VAL A 15 14.92 47.69 -11.78
CA VAL A 15 14.14 47.22 -10.63
C VAL A 15 12.77 46.69 -11.08
N ALA A 16 12.09 47.38 -12.01
CA ALA A 16 10.83 46.89 -12.57
C ALA A 16 11.02 45.57 -13.36
N GLY A 17 12.13 45.41 -14.08
CA GLY A 17 12.47 44.17 -14.78
C GLY A 17 12.74 42.98 -13.85
N LEU A 18 13.40 43.21 -12.71
CA LEU A 18 13.62 42.18 -11.68
C LEU A 18 12.31 41.72 -11.01
N VAL A 19 11.34 42.63 -10.84
CA VAL A 19 10.01 42.30 -10.28
C VAL A 19 9.16 41.46 -11.24
N ILE A 20 9.30 41.65 -12.56
CA ILE A 20 8.56 40.86 -13.57
C ILE A 20 9.20 39.48 -13.83
N ALA A 21 10.46 39.26 -13.41
CA ALA A 21 11.15 37.99 -13.62
C ALA A 21 10.77 36.88 -12.62
N GLU A 22 10.04 37.19 -11.55
CA GLU A 22 9.54 36.20 -10.60
C GLU A 22 8.22 35.58 -11.12
N GLU A 23 8.34 34.69 -12.10
CA GLU A 23 7.22 33.86 -12.55
C GLU A 23 6.93 32.83 -11.46
N HIS A 24 5.97 33.12 -10.58
CA HIS A 24 5.45 32.17 -9.62
C HIS A 24 4.69 31.07 -10.37
N ARG A 25 5.41 30.01 -10.75
CA ARG A 25 4.83 28.82 -11.38
C ARG A 25 4.11 27.99 -10.33
N ASP A 26 2.79 28.01 -10.42
CA ASP A 26 1.91 27.21 -9.58
C ASP A 26 1.21 26.15 -10.43
N ASP A 27 2.00 25.14 -10.84
CA ASP A 27 1.55 24.09 -11.74
C ASP A 27 0.40 23.28 -11.11
N SER A 28 -0.50 22.79 -11.95
CA SER A 28 -1.60 21.90 -11.52
C SER A 28 -1.05 20.58 -10.97
N ALA A 29 -1.58 20.12 -9.84
CA ALA A 29 -1.30 18.80 -9.30
C ALA A 29 -2.10 17.72 -10.04
N PRO A 30 -1.51 16.55 -10.33
CA PRO A 30 -2.23 15.43 -10.93
C PRO A 30 -3.23 14.83 -9.92
N ASP A 31 -4.36 14.34 -10.43
CA ASP A 31 -5.37 13.65 -9.61
C ASP A 31 -4.85 12.27 -9.17
N GLY A 32 -4.88 12.01 -7.86
CA GLY A 32 -4.42 10.76 -7.25
C GLY A 32 -4.43 10.84 -5.74
N LEU A 33 -3.35 10.40 -5.07
CA LEU A 33 -3.23 10.52 -3.61
C LEU A 33 -3.29 11.98 -3.14
N ARG A 34 -2.74 12.89 -3.96
CA ARG A 34 -2.94 14.32 -3.80
C ARG A 34 -4.26 14.66 -4.51
N PRO A 35 -5.26 15.22 -3.81
CA PRO A 35 -6.40 15.83 -4.47
C PRO A 35 -5.91 16.96 -5.38
N GLY A 36 -6.57 17.19 -6.51
CA GLY A 36 -6.21 18.25 -7.45
C GLY A 36 -6.13 19.65 -6.82
N GLY A 37 -5.70 20.62 -7.62
CA GLY A 37 -5.32 21.96 -7.16
C GLY A 37 -3.97 22.31 -7.74
N THR A 38 -3.18 23.12 -7.05
CA THR A 38 -1.84 23.50 -7.50
C THR A 38 -0.76 22.94 -6.58
N LEU A 39 0.50 22.88 -7.05
CA LEU A 39 1.61 22.32 -6.26
C LEU A 39 1.93 23.15 -5.01
N SER A 40 1.75 24.47 -5.05
CA SER A 40 2.04 25.34 -3.89
C SER A 40 0.92 25.36 -2.85
N GLN A 41 -0.28 24.90 -3.21
CA GLN A 41 -1.43 24.89 -2.32
C GLN A 41 -1.29 23.85 -1.18
N SER A 42 -1.57 24.25 0.06
CA SER A 42 -1.75 23.33 1.18
C SER A 42 -3.23 22.97 1.33
N LEU A 43 -3.55 21.68 1.22
CA LEU A 43 -4.90 21.14 1.40
C LEU A 43 -5.06 20.50 2.79
N PRO A 44 -6.27 20.48 3.36
CA PRO A 44 -6.51 19.74 4.59
C PRO A 44 -6.30 18.23 4.38
N ALA A 45 -5.79 17.55 5.41
CA ALA A 45 -5.66 16.10 5.38
C ALA A 45 -7.05 15.42 5.35
N PRO A 46 -7.23 14.33 4.58
CA PRO A 46 -8.42 13.51 4.68
C PRO A 46 -8.61 12.95 6.10
N PRO A 47 -9.85 12.64 6.51
CA PRO A 47 -10.08 11.90 7.74
C PRO A 47 -9.37 10.54 7.67
N LEU A 48 -8.95 10.02 8.83
CA LEU A 48 -8.42 8.65 8.92
C LEU A 48 -9.48 7.67 8.43
N ALA A 49 -9.06 6.72 7.58
CA ALA A 49 -9.93 5.65 7.11
C ALA A 49 -10.41 4.79 8.29
N GLY A 50 -11.57 4.15 8.12
CA GLY A 50 -12.16 3.30 9.14
C GLY A 50 -11.28 2.09 9.45
N GLU A 51 -11.50 1.51 10.62
CA GLU A 51 -10.83 0.27 11.00
C GLU A 51 -11.20 -0.87 10.02
N PRO A 52 -10.29 -1.86 9.86
CA PRO A 52 -10.57 -3.07 9.11
C PRO A 52 -11.87 -3.72 9.58
N ARG A 53 -12.78 -3.96 8.63
CA ARG A 53 -14.06 -4.62 8.90
C ARG A 53 -13.88 -6.13 8.82
N ASP A 54 -14.75 -6.87 9.49
CA ASP A 54 -14.93 -8.31 9.27
C ASP A 54 -15.51 -8.55 7.87
N ALA A 55 -14.66 -8.43 6.86
CA ALA A 55 -15.00 -8.57 5.43
C ALA A 55 -14.97 -10.03 4.97
N GLY A 56 -14.58 -10.96 5.85
CA GLY A 56 -14.34 -12.35 5.50
C GLY A 56 -13.00 -12.52 4.75
N ARG A 57 -12.65 -13.78 4.47
CA ARG A 57 -11.37 -14.10 3.83
C ARG A 57 -11.43 -13.86 2.33
N GLU A 58 -10.49 -13.07 1.82
CA GLU A 58 -10.28 -12.88 0.39
C GLU A 58 -9.56 -14.06 -0.26
N VAL A 59 -9.80 -14.25 -1.56
CA VAL A 59 -9.10 -15.25 -2.38
C VAL A 59 -7.70 -14.71 -2.70
N LEU A 60 -6.70 -15.58 -2.63
CA LEU A 60 -5.32 -15.22 -2.99
C LEU A 60 -5.18 -15.10 -4.51
N ASN A 61 -4.46 -14.08 -4.95
CA ASN A 61 -4.13 -13.82 -6.34
C ASN A 61 -3.05 -14.76 -6.88
N TYR A 62 -2.18 -15.27 -6.00
CA TYR A 62 -1.11 -16.23 -6.28
C TYR A 62 -0.71 -16.98 -4.99
N PRO A 63 -0.09 -18.18 -5.08
CA PRO A 63 0.06 -19.08 -3.93
C PRO A 63 0.80 -18.52 -2.72
N GLU A 64 1.84 -17.71 -2.93
CA GLU A 64 2.69 -17.16 -1.87
C GLU A 64 2.26 -15.73 -1.45
N GLN A 65 1.11 -15.24 -1.92
CA GLN A 65 0.57 -13.97 -1.44
C GLN A 65 0.18 -14.13 0.04
N PRO A 66 0.72 -13.32 0.98
CA PRO A 66 0.22 -13.32 2.34
C PRO A 66 -1.26 -12.89 2.36
N PRO A 67 -2.17 -13.70 2.94
CA PRO A 67 -3.55 -13.28 3.12
C PRO A 67 -3.66 -11.94 3.86
N VAL A 68 -4.56 -11.09 3.39
CA VAL A 68 -4.99 -9.90 4.14
C VAL A 68 -5.66 -10.34 5.44
N ILE A 69 -5.46 -9.58 6.51
CA ILE A 69 -6.11 -9.83 7.81
C ILE A 69 -7.55 -9.29 7.73
N PRO A 70 -8.59 -10.15 7.84
CA PRO A 70 -9.96 -9.74 7.62
C PRO A 70 -10.65 -9.27 8.90
N HIS A 71 -9.90 -8.77 9.89
CA HIS A 71 -10.41 -8.34 11.19
C HIS A 71 -9.50 -7.26 11.81
N GLY A 72 -9.98 -6.56 12.82
CA GLY A 72 -9.18 -5.59 13.58
C GLY A 72 -8.05 -6.27 14.37
N ILE A 73 -6.90 -5.57 14.49
CA ILE A 73 -5.71 -6.04 15.23
C ILE A 73 -5.15 -5.01 16.22
N ARG A 74 -5.89 -3.92 16.48
CA ARG A 74 -5.38 -2.74 17.20
C ARG A 74 -4.81 -3.05 18.58
N ASP A 75 -5.40 -4.02 19.29
CA ASP A 75 -5.03 -4.42 20.65
C ASP A 75 -4.27 -5.74 20.71
N TYR A 76 -3.72 -6.21 19.58
CA TYR A 76 -3.02 -7.49 19.52
C TYR A 76 -1.54 -7.30 19.86
N GLN A 77 -1.14 -7.75 21.04
CA GLN A 77 0.26 -7.75 21.46
C GLN A 77 1.06 -8.75 20.62
N VAL A 78 2.18 -8.28 20.04
CA VAL A 78 3.18 -9.11 19.36
C VAL A 78 4.57 -8.62 19.73
N ASP A 79 5.21 -9.32 20.67
CA ASP A 79 6.56 -9.04 21.15
C ASP A 79 7.28 -10.33 21.58
N ALA A 80 8.50 -10.22 22.10
CA ALA A 80 9.29 -11.38 22.50
C ALA A 80 8.66 -12.26 23.61
N ARG A 81 7.63 -11.77 24.32
CA ARG A 81 6.98 -12.45 25.44
C ARG A 81 5.61 -13.01 25.06
N ALA A 82 4.89 -12.37 24.15
CA ALA A 82 3.55 -12.78 23.77
C ALA A 82 3.23 -12.48 22.30
N ASN A 83 2.41 -13.36 21.72
CA ASN A 83 1.86 -13.17 20.38
C ASN A 83 0.38 -13.54 20.37
N ARG A 84 -0.47 -12.50 20.30
CA ARG A 84 -1.92 -12.63 20.32
C ARG A 84 -2.47 -13.35 19.08
N CYS A 85 -1.81 -13.26 17.94
CA CYS A 85 -2.22 -13.96 16.72
C CYS A 85 -2.22 -15.48 16.94
N LEU A 86 -1.23 -15.99 17.66
CA LEU A 86 -1.07 -17.44 17.90
C LEU A 86 -2.07 -18.01 18.92
N THR A 87 -2.83 -17.19 19.64
CA THR A 87 -3.94 -17.69 20.47
C THR A 87 -5.14 -18.15 19.63
N CYS A 88 -5.17 -17.79 18.35
CA CYS A 88 -6.19 -18.23 17.41
C CYS A 88 -5.61 -18.99 16.22
N HIS A 89 -4.45 -18.60 15.69
CA HIS A 89 -3.92 -19.18 14.44
C HIS A 89 -2.90 -20.31 14.62
N SER A 90 -2.54 -20.67 15.86
CA SER A 90 -1.61 -21.77 16.09
C SER A 90 -2.24 -23.14 15.82
N ARG A 91 -1.40 -24.17 15.65
CA ARG A 91 -1.86 -25.55 15.46
C ARG A 91 -2.74 -26.07 16.59
N SER A 92 -2.49 -25.67 17.84
CA SER A 92 -3.25 -26.15 19.00
C SER A 92 -4.57 -25.41 19.18
N GLU A 93 -4.63 -24.12 18.86
CA GLU A 93 -5.80 -23.29 19.17
C GLU A 93 -6.77 -23.11 17.99
N ALA A 94 -6.31 -23.25 16.74
CA ALA A 94 -7.08 -22.88 15.54
C ALA A 94 -8.48 -23.50 15.45
N VAL A 95 -8.61 -24.79 15.76
CA VAL A 95 -9.90 -25.49 15.70
C VAL A 95 -10.87 -24.91 16.72
N GLN A 96 -10.42 -24.67 17.96
CA GLN A 96 -11.27 -24.13 19.02
C GLN A 96 -11.64 -22.67 18.76
N ALA A 97 -10.71 -21.89 18.20
CA ALA A 97 -10.93 -20.49 17.86
C ALA A 97 -11.80 -20.29 16.59
N GLY A 98 -12.06 -21.35 15.82
CA GLY A 98 -12.74 -21.24 14.53
C GLY A 98 -11.92 -20.46 13.48
N ALA A 99 -10.60 -20.38 13.67
CA ALA A 99 -9.69 -19.65 12.81
C ALA A 99 -8.88 -20.60 11.92
N PRO A 100 -8.46 -20.18 10.71
CA PRO A 100 -7.56 -20.99 9.90
C PRO A 100 -6.19 -21.09 10.59
N MET A 101 -5.65 -22.30 10.66
CA MET A 101 -4.28 -22.50 11.12
C MET A 101 -3.29 -21.80 10.17
N VAL A 102 -2.22 -21.21 10.71
CA VAL A 102 -1.05 -20.85 9.90
C VAL A 102 -0.54 -22.07 9.12
N SER A 103 -0.19 -21.87 7.84
CA SER A 103 0.32 -22.96 7.00
C SER A 103 1.65 -23.50 7.51
N ILE A 104 2.01 -24.72 7.07
CA ILE A 104 3.26 -25.38 7.44
C ILE A 104 4.52 -24.58 7.08
N SER A 105 4.45 -23.67 6.10
CA SER A 105 5.58 -22.80 5.75
C SER A 105 5.99 -21.87 6.90
N HIS A 106 5.09 -21.56 7.83
CA HIS A 106 5.39 -20.77 9.03
C HIS A 106 6.20 -21.54 10.08
N PHE A 107 6.25 -22.86 9.98
CA PHE A 107 7.00 -23.73 10.89
C PHE A 107 8.39 -24.05 10.34
N ARG A 108 8.73 -23.58 9.14
CA ARG A 108 9.98 -23.91 8.48
C ARG A 108 11.05 -22.87 8.79
N ASP A 109 12.21 -23.32 9.26
CA ASP A 109 13.36 -22.46 9.52
C ASP A 109 14.18 -22.14 8.25
N ARG A 110 15.21 -21.29 8.40
CA ARG A 110 16.12 -20.91 7.31
C ARG A 110 16.85 -22.08 6.62
N HIS A 111 16.99 -23.22 7.30
CA HIS A 111 17.62 -24.44 6.78
C HIS A 111 16.58 -25.44 6.25
N GLN A 112 15.36 -24.95 6.02
CA GLN A 112 14.24 -25.70 5.52
C GLN A 112 13.78 -26.83 6.47
N GLN A 113 14.12 -26.80 7.75
CA GLN A 113 13.64 -27.77 8.73
C GLN A 113 12.28 -27.37 9.27
N VAL A 114 11.36 -28.32 9.34
CA VAL A 114 10.02 -28.10 9.90
C VAL A 114 10.09 -28.29 11.41
N LEU A 115 9.73 -27.24 12.14
CA LEU A 115 9.74 -27.18 13.60
C LEU A 115 8.40 -27.59 14.20
N ALA A 116 8.39 -27.85 15.52
CA ALA A 116 7.17 -28.19 16.24
C ALA A 116 6.23 -27.00 16.48
N ALA A 117 6.76 -25.77 16.42
CA ALA A 117 6.09 -24.50 16.61
C ALA A 117 6.46 -23.52 15.47
N VAL A 118 5.77 -22.37 15.40
CA VAL A 118 6.08 -21.32 14.43
C VAL A 118 7.54 -20.91 14.57
N SER A 119 8.23 -20.80 13.44
CA SER A 119 9.63 -20.47 13.38
C SER A 119 9.87 -19.01 13.79
N PRO A 120 10.96 -18.69 14.52
CA PRO A 120 11.22 -17.33 14.98
C PRO A 120 11.30 -16.27 13.86
N ASP A 121 11.70 -16.68 12.65
CA ASP A 121 11.73 -15.83 11.45
C ASP A 121 10.33 -15.47 10.91
N ARG A 122 9.27 -16.12 11.42
CA ARG A 122 7.86 -15.87 11.07
C ARG A 122 7.01 -15.43 12.27
N TYR A 123 7.64 -15.14 13.41
CA TYR A 123 6.93 -14.79 14.63
C TYR A 123 6.19 -13.44 14.55
N PHE A 124 6.78 -12.44 13.90
CA PHE A 124 6.19 -11.11 13.74
C PHE A 124 5.28 -11.05 12.52
N CYS A 125 4.03 -11.51 12.67
CA CYS A 125 3.06 -11.71 11.58
C CYS A 125 2.82 -10.44 10.74
N THR A 126 2.82 -9.28 11.38
CA THR A 126 2.52 -7.97 10.76
C THR A 126 3.62 -7.45 9.84
N GLN A 127 4.75 -8.17 9.72
CA GLN A 127 5.74 -7.89 8.68
C GLN A 127 5.27 -8.32 7.29
N CYS A 128 4.33 -9.27 7.20
CA CYS A 128 3.83 -9.81 5.93
C CYS A 128 2.32 -9.68 5.79
N HIS A 129 1.58 -9.88 6.88
CA HIS A 129 0.12 -9.80 6.89
C HIS A 129 -0.32 -8.39 7.30
N VAL A 130 -1.09 -7.75 6.42
CA VAL A 130 -1.62 -6.40 6.64
C VAL A 130 -3.13 -6.45 6.72
N PRO A 131 -3.76 -5.70 7.65
CA PRO A 131 -5.18 -5.47 7.58
C PRO A 131 -5.50 -4.41 6.52
N GLN A 132 -6.72 -4.40 6.00
CA GLN A 132 -7.18 -3.40 5.03
C GLN A 132 -8.33 -2.57 5.62
N THR A 133 -8.25 -1.25 5.51
CA THR A 133 -9.31 -0.31 5.92
C THR A 133 -10.47 -0.30 4.92
N ASP A 134 -11.52 0.47 5.18
CA ASP A 134 -12.61 0.69 4.21
C ASP A 134 -12.31 1.72 3.11
N ALA A 135 -11.04 2.12 2.95
CA ALA A 135 -10.61 2.99 1.87
C ALA A 135 -10.66 2.28 0.51
N SER A 136 -11.29 2.92 -0.47
CA SER A 136 -11.26 2.48 -1.86
C SER A 136 -9.89 2.75 -2.51
N PRO A 137 -9.43 1.90 -3.45
CA PRO A 137 -8.26 2.20 -4.27
C PRO A 137 -8.43 3.54 -5.00
N ILE A 138 -7.37 4.37 -4.96
CA ILE A 138 -7.38 5.72 -5.53
C ILE A 138 -7.33 5.68 -7.06
N VAL A 139 -6.65 4.67 -7.60
CA VAL A 139 -6.58 4.39 -9.03
C VAL A 139 -6.84 2.91 -9.29
N PRO A 140 -7.45 2.55 -10.43
CA PRO A 140 -7.63 1.15 -10.81
C PRO A 140 -6.30 0.42 -10.94
N ASN A 141 -6.29 -0.88 -10.59
CA ASN A 141 -5.16 -1.77 -10.79
C ASN A 141 -5.51 -2.76 -11.93
N THR A 142 -4.60 -2.91 -12.89
CA THR A 142 -4.75 -3.81 -14.05
C THR A 142 -3.98 -5.12 -13.88
N PHE A 143 -3.60 -5.48 -12.65
CA PHE A 143 -2.98 -6.76 -12.33
C PHE A 143 -3.95 -7.91 -12.63
N LEU A 144 -3.41 -8.98 -13.24
CA LEU A 144 -4.12 -10.23 -13.51
C LEU A 144 -3.59 -11.33 -12.58
N THR A 145 -4.51 -12.06 -11.97
CA THR A 145 -4.23 -13.20 -11.09
C THR A 145 -3.69 -14.41 -11.86
N VAL A 146 -3.08 -15.36 -11.16
CA VAL A 146 -2.59 -16.61 -11.78
C VAL A 146 -3.73 -17.37 -12.46
N ASP A 147 -4.92 -17.39 -11.87
CA ASP A 147 -6.07 -18.10 -12.42
C ASP A 147 -6.61 -17.42 -13.70
N GLU A 148 -6.62 -16.09 -13.76
CA GLU A 148 -6.99 -15.35 -14.97
C GLU A 148 -6.01 -15.62 -16.11
N VAL A 149 -4.71 -15.50 -15.84
CA VAL A 149 -3.66 -15.75 -16.85
C VAL A 149 -3.71 -17.18 -17.36
N LEU A 150 -3.83 -18.17 -16.48
CA LEU A 150 -3.95 -19.58 -16.88
C LEU A 150 -5.25 -19.81 -17.68
N GLY A 151 -6.35 -19.17 -17.28
CA GLY A 151 -7.62 -19.22 -18.00
C GLY A 151 -7.50 -18.70 -19.43
N GLU A 152 -6.86 -17.55 -19.63
CA GLU A 152 -6.59 -16.97 -20.96
C GLU A 152 -5.72 -17.89 -21.81
N MET A 153 -4.59 -18.37 -21.28
CA MET A 153 -3.68 -19.29 -21.98
C MET A 153 -4.40 -20.57 -22.45
N LEU A 154 -5.32 -21.10 -21.63
CA LEU A 154 -6.09 -22.30 -21.99
C LEU A 154 -7.11 -22.01 -23.10
N ARG A 155 -7.70 -20.82 -23.13
CA ARG A 155 -8.63 -20.38 -24.19
C ARG A 155 -7.89 -20.19 -25.50
N GLU A 156 -6.77 -19.48 -25.49
CA GLU A 156 -5.92 -19.27 -26.67
C GLU A 156 -5.44 -20.59 -27.27
N ARG A 157 -5.04 -21.56 -26.45
CA ARG A 157 -4.65 -22.90 -26.93
C ARG A 157 -5.80 -23.61 -27.64
N ARG A 158 -7.03 -23.48 -27.15
CA ARG A 158 -8.22 -24.11 -27.76
C ARG A 158 -8.58 -23.44 -29.09
N GLU A 159 -8.39 -22.14 -29.20
CA GLU A 159 -8.70 -21.36 -30.40
C GLU A 159 -7.57 -21.46 -31.46
N GLY A 160 -6.31 -21.53 -31.04
CA GLY A 160 -5.13 -21.63 -31.91
C GLY A 160 -4.74 -23.05 -32.35
N GLY A 161 -5.29 -24.10 -31.73
CA GLY A 161 -5.02 -25.51 -32.06
C GLY A 161 -5.88 -26.09 -33.19
N GLY A 162 -6.60 -25.25 -33.93
CA GLY A 162 -7.54 -25.64 -34.99
C GLY A 162 -7.05 -25.46 -36.44
N GLN A 163 -5.74 -25.34 -36.67
CA GLN A 163 -5.13 -25.34 -38.01
C GLN A 163 -4.25 -26.57 -38.22
#